data_AF-A0A522GZ19-F1
#
_entry.id   AF-A0A522GZ19-F1
#
_cell.length_a   1.000
_cell.length_b   1.000
_cell.length_c   1.000
_cell.angle_alpha   90.00
_cell.angle_beta   90.00
_cell.angle_gamma   90.00
#
_symmetry.space_group_name_H-M   'P 1'
#
loop_
_entity.id
_entity.type
_entity.pdbx_description
1 polymer ?
#
loop_
_entity_poly.entity_id
_entity_poly.type
_entity_poly.pdbx_seq_one_letter_code
_entity_poly.pdbx_strand_id
1 'polypeptide(L)' 'SLALESGLARSYLGGVERGQRNIALLNIYRLAKALKVSPAHLLEPASGLKRAQGKV' A
#
# COMPACT_ATOMS: atom_id res chain seq x y z
N SER A 1 8.10 -10.27 9.63
CA SER A 1 8.39 -9.07 8.80
C SER A 1 7.24 -8.93 7.83
N LEU A 2 6.78 -7.71 7.53
CA LEU A 2 5.57 -7.53 6.73
C LEU A 2 5.62 -8.24 5.37
N ALA A 3 6.81 -8.30 4.75
CA ALA A 3 7.04 -9.06 3.53
C ALA A 3 6.72 -10.56 3.68
N LEU A 4 7.20 -11.20 4.75
CA LEU A 4 6.90 -12.60 5.03
C LEU A 4 5.42 -12.82 5.30
N GLU A 5 4.81 -11.97 6.13
CA GLU A 5 3.41 -12.09 6.54
C GLU A 5 2.42 -11.83 5.39
N SER A 6 2.81 -11.00 4.42
CA SER A 6 2.01 -10.72 3.21
C SER A 6 2.36 -11.62 2.02
N GLY A 7 3.36 -12.51 2.16
CA GLY A 7 3.84 -13.37 1.07
C GLY A 7 4.48 -12.60 -0.09
N LEU A 8 5.08 -11.44 0.20
CA LEU A 8 5.76 -10.57 -0.77
C LEU A 8 7.29 -10.67 -0.61
N ALA A 9 8.01 -10.49 -1.71
CA ALA A 9 9.46 -10.34 -1.65
C ALA A 9 9.83 -9.02 -0.94
N ARG A 10 10.83 -9.05 -0.05
CA ARG A 10 11.30 -7.85 0.68
C ARG A 10 11.67 -6.69 -0.26
N SER A 11 12.37 -6.99 -1.35
CA SER A 11 12.78 -5.98 -2.34
C SER A 11 11.59 -5.38 -3.10
N TYR A 12 10.54 -6.18 -3.35
CA TYR A 12 9.30 -5.70 -3.97
C TYR A 12 8.54 -4.77 -3.03
N LEU A 13 8.30 -5.21 -1.78
CA LEU A 13 7.57 -4.41 -0.79
C LEU A 13 8.26 -3.06 -0.53
N GLY A 14 9.58 -3.07 -0.32
CA GLY A 14 10.33 -1.83 -0.14
C GLY A 14 10.31 -0.91 -1.38
N GLY A 15 10.25 -1.48 -2.59
CA GLY A 15 10.06 -0.71 -3.82
C GLY A 15 8.69 -0.04 -3.91
N VAL A 16 7.63 -0.71 -3.43
CA VAL A 16 6.27 -0.16 -3.35
C VAL A 16 6.21 1.00 -2.36
N GLU A 17 6.74 0.83 -1.14
CA GLU A 17 6.71 1.88 -0.09
C GLU A 17 7.43 3.17 -0.52
N ARG A 18 8.48 3.06 -1.34
CA ARG A 18 9.21 4.21 -1.90
C ARG A 18 8.60 4.77 -3.19
N GLY A 19 7.46 4.24 -3.65
CA GLY A 19 6.84 4.65 -4.90
C GLY A 19 7.61 4.27 -6.18
N GLN A 20 8.58 3.35 -6.08
CA GLN A 20 9.38 2.89 -7.22
C GLN A 20 8.69 1.77 -8.02
N ARG A 21 7.65 1.14 -7.44
CA ARG A 21 6.87 0.09 -8.10
C ARG A 21 5.38 0.31 -7.86
N ASN A 22 4.60 0.04 -8.91
CA ASN A 22 3.15 -0.05 -8.79
C ASN A 22 2.75 -1.36 -8.12
N ILE A 23 1.85 -1.27 -7.14
CA ILE A 23 1.32 -2.45 -6.45
C ILE A 23 0.09 -2.99 -7.18
N ALA A 24 0.04 -4.31 -7.39
CA ALA A 24 -1.15 -4.97 -7.93
C ALA A 24 -2.27 -5.02 -6.89
N LEU A 25 -3.52 -4.96 -7.32
CA LEU A 25 -4.69 -5.00 -6.42
C LEU A 25 -4.66 -6.22 -5.49
N LEU A 26 -4.33 -7.41 -6.00
CA LEU A 26 -4.21 -8.62 -5.20
C LEU A 26 -3.21 -8.47 -4.03
N ASN A 27 -2.12 -7.73 -4.25
CA ASN A 27 -1.11 -7.50 -3.20
C ASN A 27 -1.58 -6.48 -2.16
N ILE A 28 -2.45 -5.53 -2.52
CA ILE A 28 -3.13 -4.65 -1.56
C ILE A 28 -3.98 -5.50 -0.61
N TYR A 29 -4.75 -6.46 -1.12
CA TYR A 29 -5.54 -7.38 -0.28
C TYR A 29 -4.65 -8.25 0.63
N ARG A 30 -3.52 -8.74 0.13
CA ARG A 30 -2.55 -9.52 0.94
C ARG A 30 -1.97 -8.69 2.09
N LEU A 31 -1.57 -7.44 1.81
CA LEU A 31 -1.07 -6.51 2.83
C LEU A 31 -2.15 -6.17 3.86
N ALA A 32 -3.37 -5.87 3.41
CA ALA A 32 -4.49 -5.55 4.30
C ALA A 32 -4.79 -6.73 5.25
N LYS A 33 -4.78 -7.96 4.72
CA LYS A 33 -4.92 -9.18 5.53
C LYS A 33 -3.81 -9.31 6.57
N ALA A 34 -2.56 -9.11 6.18
CA ALA A 34 -1.41 -9.19 7.10
C ALA A 34 -1.49 -8.12 8.20
N LEU A 35 -1.94 -6.92 7.86
CA LEU A 35 -2.08 -5.77 8.77
C LEU A 35 -3.40 -5.79 9.57
N LYS A 36 -4.30 -6.74 9.32
CA LYS A 36 -5.63 -6.85 9.95
C LYS A 36 -6.49 -5.59 9.78
N VAL A 37 -6.42 -4.96 8.61
CA VAL A 37 -7.23 -3.79 8.22
C VAL A 37 -8.04 -4.08 6.96
N SER A 38 -9.00 -3.21 6.64
CA SER A 38 -9.67 -3.27 5.34
C SER A 38 -8.72 -2.81 4.22
N PRO A 39 -8.84 -3.32 2.99
CA PRO A 39 -8.06 -2.81 1.85
C PRO A 39 -8.25 -1.31 1.59
N ALA A 40 -9.44 -0.78 1.87
CA ALA A 40 -9.74 0.64 1.72
C ALA A 40 -8.86 1.53 2.62
N HIS A 41 -8.50 1.04 3.82
CA HIS A 41 -7.65 1.77 4.75
C HIS A 41 -6.25 2.03 4.18
N LEU A 42 -5.73 1.14 3.32
CA LEU A 42 -4.44 1.33 2.63
C LEU A 42 -4.49 2.39 1.52
N LEU A 43 -5.68 2.85 1.16
CA LEU A 43 -5.92 3.86 0.12
C LEU A 43 -6.36 5.20 0.72
N GLU A 44 -6.50 5.29 2.04
CA GLU A 44 -6.75 6.55 2.72
C GLU A 44 -5.54 7.48 2.53
N PRO A 45 -5.75 8.79 2.31
CA PRO A 45 -4.65 9.73 2.26
C PRO A 45 -3.87 9.69 3.57
N ALA A 46 -2.54 9.62 3.49
CA ALA A 46 -1.72 9.82 4.67
C ALA A 46 -2.05 11.18 5.29
N SER A 47 -2.17 11.23 6.62
CA SER A 47 -2.42 12.46 7.36
C SER A 47 -1.39 13.52 6.95
N GLY A 48 -1.85 14.58 6.27
CA GLY A 48 -1.00 15.65 5.74
C GLY A 48 -0.90 15.71 4.20
N LEU A 49 -1.35 14.69 3.46
CA LEU A 49 -1.52 14.81 2.02
C LEU A 49 -2.75 15.68 1.73
N LYS A 50 -2.53 16.96 1.41
CA LYS A 50 -3.61 17.80 0.84
C LYS A 50 -4.05 17.13 -0.45
N ARG A 51 -5.35 16.82 -0.58
CA ARG A 51 -5.90 16.45 -1.88
C ARG A 51 -5.52 17.57 -2.84
N ALA A 52 -4.81 17.23 -3.91
CA ALA A 52 -4.62 18.15 -5.01
C ALA A 52 -6.03 18.58 -5.42
N GLN A 53 -6.36 19.85 -5.16
CA GLN A 53 -7.64 20.41 -5.56
C GLN A 53 -7.72 20.21 -7.06
N GLY A 54 -8.68 19.39 -7.50
CA GLY A 54 -8.93 19.19 -8.91
C GLY A 54 -9.22 20.55 -9.53
N LYS A 55 -8.27 21.07 -10.30
CA LYS A 55 -8.61 21.96 -11.40
C LYS A 55 -9.28 21.07 -12.44
N VAL A 56 -10.60 21.03 -12.39
CA VAL A 56 -11.43 20.75 -13.57
C VAL A 56 -11.19 21.85 -14.60
#